data_AF-A0A7K1TW64-F1
#
_entry.id   AF-A0A7K1TW64-F1
#
_cell.length_a   1.000
_cell.length_b   1.000
_cell.length_c   1.000
_cell.angle_alpha   90.00
_cell.angle_beta   90.00
_cell.angle_gamma   90.00
#
_symmetry.space_group_name_H-M   'P 1'
#
loop_
_entity.id
_entity.type
_entity.pdbx_description
1 polymer ?
#
loop_
_entity_poly.entity_id
_entity_poly.type
_entity_poly.pdbx_seq_one_letter_code
_entity_poly.pdbx_strand_id
1 'polypeptide(L)'
;MFTTPARLFRVLAIAEAITWTLLISALIARAVGAPPVLVTVAGGIHGFVFLSYGATAVLLAFHQRWHAGVAVTAIASAIVPYATIPAEIWLHRTGRLAGEWRLTETDDPRDRTWYDRTMRWFLHRPWVLAVLILVLVVAIFAVLLMVGPPQLPGK
;
A
#
# COMPACT_ATOMS: atom_id res chain seq x y z
N MET A 1 5.05 12.91 11.64
CA MET A 1 5.34 13.53 10.32
C MET A 1 4.38 13.08 9.19
N PHE A 2 3.37 12.24 9.45
CA PHE A 2 2.29 11.90 8.50
C PHE A 2 1.00 12.63 8.86
N THR A 3 0.99 13.94 8.63
CA THR A 3 -0.11 14.82 9.07
C THR A 3 -1.37 14.66 8.24
N THR A 4 -1.30 14.09 7.03
CA THR A 4 -2.46 13.88 6.16
C THR A 4 -2.43 12.53 5.43
N PRO A 5 -3.61 11.96 5.09
CA PRO A 5 -3.74 10.76 4.25
C PRO A 5 -2.96 10.86 2.94
N ALA A 6 -3.07 12.00 2.25
CA ALA A 6 -2.40 12.26 0.98
C ALA A 6 -0.87 12.12 1.08
N ARG A 7 -0.27 12.62 2.17
CA ARG A 7 1.18 12.59 2.35
C ARG A 7 1.68 11.17 2.56
N LEU A 8 0.98 10.37 3.37
CA LEU A 8 1.31 8.96 3.57
C LEU A 8 1.23 8.19 2.25
N PHE A 9 0.13 8.33 1.52
CA PHE A 9 -0.07 7.65 0.24
C PHE A 9 0.99 8.04 -0.80
N ARG A 10 1.32 9.34 -0.90
CA ARG A 10 2.38 9.83 -1.80
C ARG A 10 3.76 9.27 -1.45
N VAL A 11 4.12 9.22 -0.16
CA VAL A 11 5.40 8.64 0.27
C VAL A 11 5.49 7.18 -0.16
N LEU A 12 4.41 6.41 0.03
CA LEU A 12 4.38 5.00 -0.38
C LEU A 12 4.41 4.82 -1.90
N ALA A 13 3.71 5.66 -2.66
CA ALA A 13 3.77 5.63 -4.13
C ALA A 13 5.20 5.90 -4.65
N ILE A 14 5.89 6.91 -4.08
CA ILE A 14 7.28 7.23 -4.44
C ILE A 14 8.22 6.10 -4.01
N ALA A 15 8.06 5.58 -2.78
CA ALA A 15 8.86 4.47 -2.29
C ALA A 15 8.69 3.24 -3.20
N GLU A 16 7.46 2.93 -3.59
CA GLU A 16 7.15 1.81 -4.49
C GLU A 16 7.86 1.97 -5.84
N ALA A 17 7.79 3.15 -6.46
CA ALA A 17 8.52 3.46 -7.69
C ALA A 17 10.04 3.28 -7.54
N ILE A 18 10.64 3.73 -6.44
CA ILE A 18 12.07 3.55 -6.15
C ILE A 18 12.40 2.05 -6.01
N THR A 19 11.56 1.29 -5.29
CA THR A 19 11.78 -0.15 -5.12
C THR A 19 11.59 -0.94 -6.41
N TRP A 20 10.72 -0.49 -7.33
CA TRP A 20 10.65 -1.03 -8.69
C TRP A 20 11.96 -0.84 -9.43
N THR A 21 12.55 0.36 -9.38
CA THR A 21 13.87 0.61 -9.98
C THR A 21 14.92 -0.34 -9.38
N LEU A 22 14.95 -0.48 -8.05
CA LEU A 22 15.87 -1.41 -7.38
C LEU A 22 15.68 -2.87 -7.85
N LEU A 23 14.43 -3.33 -7.94
CA LEU A 23 14.11 -4.69 -8.38
C LEU A 23 14.48 -4.91 -9.85
N ILE A 24 14.14 -3.98 -10.74
CA ILE A 24 14.49 -4.07 -12.17
C ILE A 24 16.01 -4.06 -12.33
N SER A 25 16.74 -3.19 -11.62
CA SER A 25 18.20 -3.17 -11.63
C SER A 25 18.79 -4.50 -11.13
N ALA A 26 18.22 -5.09 -10.07
CA ALA A 26 18.66 -6.40 -9.57
C ALA A 26 18.39 -7.53 -10.58
N LEU A 27 17.26 -7.50 -11.29
CA LEU A 27 16.93 -8.47 -12.34
C LEU A 27 17.88 -8.34 -13.55
N ILE A 28 18.17 -7.13 -13.99
CA ILE A 28 19.15 -6.87 -15.06
C ILE A 28 20.55 -7.33 -14.63
N ALA A 29 20.99 -6.96 -13.42
CA ALA A 29 22.27 -7.38 -12.87
C ALA A 29 22.35 -8.91 -12.79
N ARG A 30 21.27 -9.59 -12.37
CA ARG A 30 21.21 -11.05 -12.34
C ARG A 30 21.31 -11.66 -13.73
N ALA A 31 20.70 -11.06 -14.75
CA ALA A 31 20.79 -11.53 -16.12
C ALA A 31 22.23 -11.48 -16.68
N VAL A 32 23.10 -10.61 -16.14
CA VAL A 32 24.52 -10.50 -16.53
C VAL A 32 25.49 -11.17 -15.55
N GLY A 33 24.99 -12.00 -14.63
CA GLY A 33 25.83 -12.84 -13.76
C GLY A 33 25.96 -12.40 -12.31
N ALA A 34 25.20 -11.39 -11.85
CA ALA A 34 25.23 -10.99 -10.44
C ALA A 34 24.66 -12.11 -9.51
N PRO A 35 25.10 -12.15 -8.24
CA PRO A 35 24.63 -13.16 -7.28
C PRO A 35 23.11 -13.18 -7.07
N PRO A 36 22.50 -14.37 -6.86
CA PRO A 36 21.05 -14.50 -6.65
C PRO A 36 20.49 -13.68 -5.49
N VAL A 37 21.29 -13.51 -4.44
CA VAL A 37 20.92 -12.77 -3.22
C VAL A 37 20.51 -11.33 -3.52
N LEU A 38 21.05 -10.72 -4.58
CA LEU A 38 20.70 -9.35 -4.95
C LEU A 38 19.21 -9.23 -5.32
N VAL A 39 18.68 -10.19 -6.10
CA VAL A 39 17.26 -10.24 -6.47
C VAL A 39 16.40 -10.58 -5.25
N THR A 40 16.87 -11.47 -4.37
CA THR A 40 16.14 -11.81 -3.14
C THR A 40 15.99 -10.59 -2.23
N VAL A 41 17.04 -9.81 -2.03
CA VAL A 41 17.01 -8.61 -1.19
C VAL A 41 16.16 -7.52 -1.85
N ALA A 42 16.39 -7.20 -3.13
CA ALA A 42 15.62 -6.19 -3.85
C ALA A 42 14.13 -6.56 -3.94
N GLY A 43 13.83 -7.82 -4.23
CA GLY A 43 12.48 -8.36 -4.28
C GLY A 43 11.78 -8.34 -2.92
N GLY A 44 12.50 -8.67 -1.84
CA GLY A 44 11.97 -8.57 -0.48
C GLY A 44 11.62 -7.14 -0.08
N ILE A 45 12.51 -6.19 -0.37
CA ILE A 45 12.27 -4.75 -0.14
C ILE A 45 11.06 -4.28 -0.93
N HIS A 46 11.00 -4.60 -2.23
CA HIS A 46 9.89 -4.23 -3.10
C HIS A 46 8.57 -4.84 -2.62
N GLY A 47 8.54 -6.14 -2.32
CA GLY A 47 7.34 -6.84 -1.83
C GLY A 47 6.77 -6.24 -0.55
N PHE A 48 7.63 -5.84 0.38
CA PHE A 48 7.18 -5.17 1.61
C PHE A 48 6.54 -3.80 1.34
N VAL A 49 7.15 -3.00 0.46
CA VAL A 49 6.62 -1.68 0.08
C VAL A 49 5.32 -1.81 -0.71
N PHE A 50 5.25 -2.78 -1.63
CA PHE A 50 4.04 -3.14 -2.39
C PHE A 50 2.86 -3.46 -1.45
N LEU A 51 3.07 -4.33 -0.45
CA LEU A 51 2.03 -4.67 0.53
C LEU A 51 1.62 -3.47 1.38
N SER A 52 2.58 -2.65 1.79
CA SER A 52 2.32 -1.43 2.57
C SER A 52 1.48 -0.43 1.79
N TYR A 53 1.79 -0.22 0.51
CA TYR A 53 1.01 0.61 -0.40
C TYR A 53 -0.41 0.08 -0.56
N GLY A 54 -0.58 -1.22 -0.85
CA GLY A 54 -1.89 -1.86 -0.99
C GLY A 54 -2.75 -1.75 0.29
N ALA A 55 -2.17 -2.03 1.45
CA ALA A 55 -2.84 -1.89 2.74
C ALA A 55 -3.31 -0.45 2.99
N THR A 56 -2.49 0.53 2.62
CA THR A 56 -2.83 1.95 2.75
C THR A 56 -3.91 2.36 1.75
N ALA A 57 -3.86 1.85 0.50
CA ALA A 57 -4.91 2.06 -0.49
C ALA A 57 -6.26 1.55 0.00
N VAL A 58 -6.30 0.37 0.63
CA VAL A 58 -7.50 -0.21 1.25
C VAL A 58 -7.99 0.67 2.39
N LEU A 59 -7.09 1.07 3.30
CA LEU A 59 -7.44 1.97 4.41
C LEU A 59 -8.09 3.27 3.90
N LEU A 60 -7.47 3.90 2.90
CA LEU A 60 -7.97 5.15 2.32
C LEU A 60 -9.26 4.95 1.53
N ALA A 61 -9.45 3.80 0.89
CA ALA A 61 -10.71 3.48 0.24
C ALA A 61 -11.88 3.51 1.25
N PHE A 62 -11.70 2.94 2.44
CA PHE A 62 -12.70 3.02 3.50
C PHE A 62 -12.80 4.42 4.11
N HIS A 63 -11.66 5.04 4.44
CA HIS A 63 -11.62 6.36 5.10
C HIS A 63 -12.24 7.47 4.24
N GLN A 64 -11.93 7.47 2.94
CA GLN A 64 -12.39 8.46 1.97
C GLN A 64 -13.64 8.00 1.20
N ARG A 65 -14.21 6.85 1.56
CA ARG A 65 -15.43 6.26 0.96
C ARG A 65 -15.35 6.13 -0.55
N TRP A 66 -14.20 5.65 -1.04
CA TRP A 66 -14.03 5.38 -2.46
C TRP A 66 -14.98 4.28 -2.92
N HIS A 67 -15.56 4.45 -4.11
CA HIS A 67 -16.25 3.35 -4.76
C HIS A 67 -15.25 2.25 -5.16
N ALA A 68 -15.72 1.01 -5.26
CA ALA A 68 -14.87 -0.17 -5.48
C ALA A 68 -13.91 0.00 -6.67
N GLY A 69 -14.36 0.57 -7.79
CA GLY A 69 -13.51 0.84 -8.95
C GLY A 69 -12.27 1.71 -8.66
N VAL A 70 -12.37 2.73 -7.79
CA VAL A 70 -11.21 3.56 -7.41
C VAL A 70 -10.23 2.75 -6.57
N ALA A 71 -10.73 1.97 -5.61
CA ALA A 71 -9.90 1.12 -4.76
C ALA A 71 -9.14 0.07 -5.60
N VAL A 72 -9.85 -0.59 -6.52
CA VAL A 72 -9.26 -1.57 -7.45
C VAL A 72 -8.20 -0.91 -8.33
N THR A 73 -8.47 0.25 -8.92
CA THR A 73 -7.46 0.98 -9.73
C THR A 73 -6.23 1.34 -8.91
N ALA A 74 -6.41 1.83 -7.68
CA ALA A 74 -5.31 2.17 -6.79
C ALA A 74 -4.46 0.93 -6.46
N ILE A 75 -5.07 -0.19 -6.09
CA ILE A 75 -4.34 -1.43 -5.75
C ILE A 75 -3.66 -2.02 -6.98
N ALA A 76 -4.37 -2.11 -8.11
CA ALA A 76 -3.84 -2.65 -9.36
C ALA A 76 -2.65 -1.84 -9.89
N SER A 77 -2.58 -0.54 -9.59
CA SER A 77 -1.44 0.30 -9.98
C SER A 77 -0.10 -0.15 -9.39
N ALA A 78 -0.09 -0.88 -8.27
CA ALA A 78 1.14 -1.40 -7.68
C ALA A 78 1.72 -2.61 -8.46
N ILE A 79 0.92 -3.25 -9.32
CA ILE A 79 1.35 -4.41 -10.10
C ILE A 79 2.19 -3.98 -11.31
N VAL A 80 1.90 -2.80 -11.86
CA VAL A 80 2.56 -2.28 -13.05
C VAL A 80 3.69 -1.33 -12.62
N PRO A 81 4.94 -1.52 -13.08
CA PRO A 81 6.05 -0.66 -12.72
C PRO A 81 5.73 0.83 -12.92
N TYR A 82 6.02 1.63 -11.90
CA TYR A 82 5.83 3.08 -11.87
C TYR A 82 4.38 3.57 -11.97
N ALA A 83 3.38 2.68 -12.06
CA ALA A 83 1.98 3.10 -12.23
C ALA A 83 1.35 3.66 -10.94
N THR A 84 1.98 3.46 -9.78
CA THR A 84 1.59 4.09 -8.51
C THR A 84 1.70 5.62 -8.54
N ILE A 85 2.64 6.17 -9.31
CA ILE A 85 2.82 7.63 -9.46
C ILE A 85 1.65 8.28 -10.22
N PRO A 86 1.29 7.87 -11.46
CA PRO A 86 0.13 8.45 -12.14
C PRO A 86 -1.18 8.16 -11.40
N ALA A 87 -1.30 7.02 -10.72
CA ALA A 87 -2.46 6.73 -9.86
C ALA A 87 -2.56 7.72 -8.69
N GLU A 88 -1.46 8.00 -7.99
CA GLU A 88 -1.39 9.01 -6.93
C GLU A 88 -1.74 10.41 -7.47
N ILE A 89 -1.16 10.80 -8.60
CA ILE A 89 -1.44 12.09 -9.23
C ILE A 89 -2.92 12.22 -9.58
N TRP A 90 -3.53 11.17 -10.15
CA TRP A 90 -4.95 11.15 -10.49
C TRP A 90 -5.84 11.24 -9.24
N LEU A 91 -5.54 10.45 -8.21
CA LEU A 91 -6.26 10.47 -6.92
C LEU A 91 -6.16 11.85 -6.25
N HIS A 92 -4.98 12.48 -6.30
CA HIS A 92 -4.76 13.81 -5.76
C HIS A 92 -5.52 14.88 -6.56
N ARG A 93 -5.38 14.89 -7.89
CA ARG A 93 -6.04 15.88 -8.78
C ARG A 93 -7.55 15.82 -8.71
N THR A 94 -8.12 14.65 -8.45
CA THR A 94 -9.57 14.47 -8.35
C THR A 94 -10.12 14.65 -6.94
N GLY A 95 -9.30 15.12 -6.00
CA GLY A 95 -9.70 15.38 -4.61
C GLY A 95 -9.97 14.12 -3.79
N ARG A 96 -9.68 12.92 -4.31
CA ARG A 96 -9.92 11.64 -3.62
C ARG A 96 -9.02 11.42 -2.41
N LEU A 97 -7.88 12.11 -2.37
CA LEU A 97 -6.95 12.16 -1.22
C LEU A 97 -7.09 13.44 -0.38
N ALA A 98 -8.02 14.34 -0.74
CA ALA A 98 -8.19 15.61 -0.03
C ALA A 98 -8.88 15.40 1.32
N GLY A 99 -8.45 16.19 2.31
CA GLY A 99 -8.99 16.16 3.67
C GLY A 99 -7.95 15.80 4.72
N GLU A 100 -8.23 16.21 5.95
CA GLU A 100 -7.49 15.71 7.11
C GLU A 100 -8.01 14.32 7.52
N TRP A 101 -7.29 13.66 8.41
CA TRP A 101 -7.80 12.46 9.05
C TRP A 101 -9.13 12.81 9.74
N ARG A 102 -10.25 12.23 9.26
CA ARG A 102 -11.58 12.38 9.88
C ARG A 102 -11.57 11.80 11.30
N LEU A 103 -11.23 12.63 12.26
CA LEU A 103 -11.13 12.28 13.69
C LEU A 103 -12.42 12.58 14.47
N THR A 104 -13.38 13.29 13.87
CA THR A 104 -14.64 13.69 14.50
C THR A 104 -15.84 13.30 13.65
N GLU A 105 -16.97 13.00 14.30
CA GLU A 105 -18.25 12.73 13.63
C GLU A 105 -18.70 13.98 12.83
N THR A 106 -19.07 13.78 11.58
CA THR A 106 -19.62 14.81 10.68
C THR A 106 -21.12 14.58 10.48
N ASP A 107 -21.88 15.63 10.14
CA ASP A 107 -23.34 15.56 9.90
C ASP A 107 -23.76 14.71 8.67
N ASP A 108 -22.84 13.96 8.06
CA ASP A 108 -23.14 13.07 6.93
C ASP A 108 -23.92 11.84 7.44
N PRO A 109 -25.12 11.54 6.94
CA PRO A 109 -25.90 10.36 7.36
C PRO A 109 -25.17 9.02 7.16
N ARG A 110 -24.13 8.99 6.31
CA ARG A 110 -23.27 7.81 6.12
C ARG A 110 -22.30 7.58 7.28
N ASP A 111 -22.05 8.55 8.16
CA ASP A 111 -21.22 8.44 9.38
C ASP A 111 -21.84 7.58 10.48
N ARG A 112 -23.05 7.04 10.27
CA ARG A 112 -23.78 6.22 11.26
C ARG A 112 -23.61 4.73 11.07
N THR A 113 -22.77 4.28 10.13
CA THR A 113 -22.56 2.84 9.93
C THR A 113 -21.69 2.23 11.02
N TRP A 114 -21.85 0.91 11.26
CA TRP A 114 -21.15 0.21 12.35
C TRP A 114 -19.62 0.21 12.18
N TYR A 115 -19.12 0.21 10.94
CA TYR A 115 -17.70 0.27 10.62
C TYR A 115 -17.07 1.62 10.96
N ASP A 116 -17.83 2.71 10.93
CA ASP A 116 -17.33 4.06 11.26
C ASP A 116 -17.01 4.20 12.76
N ARG A 117 -17.65 3.41 13.63
CA ARG A 117 -17.37 3.42 15.08
C ARG A 117 -16.01 2.80 15.39
N THR A 118 -15.73 1.64 14.80
CA THR A 118 -14.42 0.98 14.91
C THR A 118 -13.32 1.79 14.23
N MET A 119 -13.58 2.35 13.04
CA MET A 119 -12.64 3.21 12.33
C MET A 119 -12.29 4.47 13.15
N ARG A 120 -13.29 5.15 13.74
CA ARG A 120 -13.05 6.35 14.58
C ARG A 120 -12.23 6.04 15.83
N TRP A 121 -12.49 4.90 16.48
CA TRP A 121 -11.65 4.46 17.60
C TRP A 121 -10.19 4.25 17.19
N PHE A 122 -9.96 3.66 16.01
CA PHE A 122 -8.62 3.48 15.44
C PHE A 122 -7.97 4.82 15.05
N LEU A 123 -8.72 5.73 14.46
CA LEU A 123 -8.20 7.04 14.04
C LEU A 123 -7.86 7.92 15.25
N HIS A 124 -8.61 7.83 16.35
CA HIS A 124 -8.23 8.47 17.63
C HIS A 124 -6.95 7.90 18.25
N ARG A 125 -6.52 6.70 17.83
CA ARG A 125 -5.25 6.08 18.23
C ARG A 125 -4.42 5.75 16.99
N PRO A 126 -3.90 6.78 16.27
CA PRO A 126 -3.25 6.59 14.97
C PRO A 126 -2.03 5.65 15.04
N TRP A 127 -1.37 5.57 16.20
CA TRP A 127 -0.28 4.65 16.44
C TRP A 127 -0.75 3.18 16.50
N VAL A 128 -1.93 2.88 17.06
CA VAL A 128 -2.47 1.51 17.11
C VAL A 128 -2.80 1.04 15.70
N LEU A 129 -3.42 1.90 14.89
CA LEU A 129 -3.71 1.61 13.50
C LEU A 129 -2.42 1.33 12.70
N ALA A 130 -1.40 2.19 12.87
CA ALA A 130 -0.12 2.00 12.23
C ALA A 130 0.56 0.69 12.64
N VAL A 131 0.54 0.35 13.94
CA VAL A 131 1.09 -0.91 14.46
C VAL A 131 0.33 -2.11 13.91
N LEU A 132 -1.01 -2.08 13.86
CA LEU A 132 -1.79 -3.19 13.32
C LEU A 132 -1.56 -3.39 11.82
N ILE A 133 -1.52 -2.31 11.04
CA ILE A 133 -1.20 -2.40 9.61
C ILE A 133 0.21 -2.96 9.43
N LEU A 134 1.18 -2.49 10.21
CA LEU A 134 2.55 -3.00 10.16
C LEU A 134 2.59 -4.50 10.51
N VAL A 135 1.94 -4.92 11.59
CA VAL A 135 1.86 -6.33 11.99
C VAL A 135 1.19 -7.17 10.92
N LEU A 136 0.10 -6.69 10.33
CA LEU A 136 -0.60 -7.38 9.24
C LEU A 136 0.30 -7.52 8.00
N VAL A 137 0.98 -6.45 7.59
CA VAL A 137 1.91 -6.48 6.45
C VAL A 137 3.07 -7.43 6.72
N VAL A 138 3.68 -7.37 7.90
CA VAL A 138 4.77 -8.29 8.29
C VAL A 138 4.29 -9.73 8.31
N ALA A 139 3.10 -10.01 8.85
CA ALA A 139 2.54 -11.35 8.88
C ALA A 139 2.28 -11.89 7.46
N ILE A 140 1.61 -11.11 6.60
CA ILE A 140 1.38 -11.49 5.20
C ILE A 140 2.71 -11.71 4.48
N PHE A 141 3.67 -10.79 4.64
CA PHE A 141 4.98 -10.88 4.02
C PHE A 141 5.74 -12.14 4.48
N ALA A 142 5.74 -12.43 5.78
CA ALA A 142 6.39 -13.63 6.34
C ALA A 142 5.74 -14.91 5.80
N VAL A 143 4.41 -14.96 5.71
CA VAL A 143 3.68 -16.09 5.11
C VAL A 143 4.08 -16.27 3.65
N LEU A 144 4.14 -15.18 2.87
CA LEU A 144 4.54 -15.24 1.46
C LEU A 144 6.00 -15.74 1.29
N LEU A 145 6.90 -15.34 2.19
CA LEU A 145 8.27 -15.86 2.20
C LEU A 145 8.34 -17.35 2.57
N MET A 146 7.48 -17.82 3.49
CA MET A 146 7.41 -19.24 3.87
C MET A 146 6.82 -20.12 2.77
N VAL A 147 5.77 -19.66 2.09
CA VAL A 147 5.13 -20.42 1.00
C VAL A 147 6.05 -20.52 -0.21
N GLY A 148 6.88 -19.49 -0.44
CA GLY A 148 7.74 -19.42 -1.61
C GLY A 148 6.95 -19.26 -2.92
N PRO A 149 7.63 -19.18 -4.08
CA PRO A 149 6.95 -19.10 -5.37
C PRO A 149 6.12 -20.37 -5.62
N PRO A 150 4.93 -20.26 -6.25
CA PRO A 150 4.12 -21.43 -6.58
C PRO A 150 4.92 -22.39 -7.45
N GLN A 151 5.02 -23.64 -6.99
CA GLN A 151 5.69 -24.70 -7.73
C GLN A 151 4.79 -25.09 -8.90
N LEU A 152 5.31 -24.99 -10.13
CA LEU A 152 4.60 -25.51 -11.30
C LEU A 152 4.52 -27.04 -11.15
N PRO A 153 3.35 -27.66 -11.33
CA PRO A 153 3.24 -29.11 -11.25
C PRO A 153 4.16 -29.76 -12.29
N GLY A 154 5.15 -30.54 -11.82
CA GLY A 154 6.07 -31.30 -12.67
C GLY A 154 7.57 -30.92 -12.57
N LYS A 155 8.00 -30.15 -11.57
CA LYS A 155 9.42 -30.00 -11.21
C LYS A 155 9.63 -30.24 -9.72
#